data_AF-A0A1W9WU99-F1
#
_entry.id   AF-A0A1W9WU99-F1
#
_cell.length_a   1.000
_cell.length_b   1.000
_cell.length_c   1.000
_cell.angle_alpha   90.00
_cell.angle_beta   90.00
_cell.angle_gamma   90.00
#
_symmetry.space_group_name_H-M   'P 1'
#
loop_
_entity.id
_entity.type
_entity.pdbx_description
1 polymer ?
#
loop_
_entity_poly.entity_id
_entity_poly.type
_entity_poly.pdbx_seq_one_letter_code
_entity_poly.pdbx_strand_id
1 'polypeptide(L)'
;EMVGAVGINVSRVFAGVFVIGCFLAGLGGALVAPTQNITQGMDHTIIIEAFLIVIIGGLGNIWGALLGALIFGLTDAIGILVWPQFAIVFPYVAVVIVLMFRPKGLLRSTW
;
A
#
# COMPACT_ATOMS: atom_id res chain seq x y z
N GLU A 1 -15.37 0.79 23.84
CA GLU A 1 -16.01 1.20 25.12
C GLU A 1 -15.59 0.33 26.31
N MET A 2 -15.53 -1.00 26.19
CA MET A 2 -15.06 -1.89 27.29
C MET A 2 -13.62 -1.60 27.79
N VAL A 3 -12.71 -1.14 26.93
CA VAL A 3 -11.31 -0.80 27.30
C VAL A 3 -11.21 0.54 28.06
N GLY A 4 -12.14 1.46 27.83
CA GLY A 4 -12.20 2.73 28.57
C GLY A 4 -12.56 2.53 30.04
N ALA A 5 -13.33 1.47 30.36
CA ALA A 5 -13.67 1.09 31.72
C ALA A 5 -12.48 0.55 32.54
N VAL A 6 -11.38 0.15 31.86
CA VAL A 6 -10.12 -0.32 32.48
C VAL A 6 -9.16 0.84 32.79
N GLY A 7 -9.57 2.09 32.52
CA GLY A 7 -8.76 3.29 32.78
C GLY A 7 -7.71 3.60 31.69
N ILE A 8 -7.69 2.81 30.61
CA ILE A 8 -6.84 3.09 29.44
C ILE A 8 -7.47 4.20 28.62
N ASN A 9 -6.72 5.29 28.44
CA ASN A 9 -7.12 6.39 27.60
C ASN A 9 -7.00 6.00 26.11
N VAL A 10 -8.08 5.46 25.57
CA VAL A 10 -8.18 4.99 24.17
C VAL A 10 -7.78 6.09 23.19
N SER A 11 -8.08 7.37 23.50
CA SER A 11 -7.70 8.50 22.66
C SER A 11 -6.20 8.65 22.51
N ARG A 12 -5.40 8.37 23.55
CA ARG A 12 -3.92 8.43 23.46
C ARG A 12 -3.36 7.28 22.63
N VAL A 13 -3.91 6.07 22.77
CA VAL A 13 -3.46 4.91 21.98
C VAL A 13 -3.79 5.12 20.50
N PHE A 14 -5.01 5.56 20.21
CA PHE A 14 -5.43 5.85 18.84
C PHE A 14 -4.61 6.99 18.22
N ALA A 15 -4.38 8.08 18.96
CA ALA A 15 -3.51 9.16 18.52
C ALA A 15 -2.08 8.68 18.24
N GLY A 16 -1.52 7.81 19.09
CA GLY A 16 -0.19 7.23 18.87
C GLY A 16 -0.10 6.43 17.57
N VAL A 17 -1.05 5.54 17.32
CA VAL A 17 -1.10 4.75 16.08
C VAL A 17 -1.30 5.65 14.86
N PHE A 18 -2.18 6.66 14.96
CA PHE A 18 -2.44 7.61 13.90
C PHE A 18 -1.18 8.43 13.54
N VAL A 19 -0.49 8.96 14.55
CA VAL A 19 0.75 9.73 14.35
C VAL A 19 1.82 8.88 13.68
N ILE A 20 2.01 7.62 14.12
CA ILE A 20 2.96 6.70 13.50
C ILE A 20 2.57 6.41 12.05
N GLY A 21 1.29 6.18 11.76
CA GLY A 21 0.79 5.97 10.41
C GLY A 21 1.04 7.16 9.48
N CYS A 22 0.66 8.36 9.92
CA CYS A 22 0.92 9.59 9.17
C CYS A 22 2.41 9.87 8.97
N PHE A 23 3.24 9.58 9.98
CA PHE A 23 4.68 9.72 9.88
C PHE A 23 5.27 8.79 8.81
N LEU A 24 4.90 7.50 8.81
CA LEU A 24 5.35 6.54 7.81
C LEU A 24 4.86 6.89 6.39
N ALA A 25 3.60 7.33 6.26
CA ALA A 25 3.05 7.78 4.99
C ALA A 25 3.79 9.00 4.44
N GLY A 26 4.07 10.00 5.29
CA GLY A 26 4.82 11.20 4.92
C GLY A 26 6.27 10.88 4.55
N LEU A 27 6.92 9.99 5.28
CA LEU A 27 8.29 9.57 4.99
C LEU A 27 8.38 8.82 3.66
N GLY A 28 7.44 7.93 3.37
CA GLY A 28 7.35 7.24 2.07
C GLY A 28 7.13 8.23 0.92
N GLY A 29 6.18 9.16 1.07
CA GLY A 29 5.92 10.20 0.06
C GLY A 29 7.12 11.12 -0.20
N ALA A 30 7.84 11.52 0.86
CA ALA A 30 9.03 12.36 0.73
C ALA A 30 10.18 11.67 -0.02
N LEU A 31 10.31 10.34 0.11
CA LEU A 31 11.30 9.55 -0.64
C LEU A 31 10.95 9.43 -2.13
N VAL A 32 9.66 9.38 -2.46
CA VAL A 32 9.18 9.27 -3.86
C VAL A 32 9.15 10.63 -4.56
N ALA A 33 8.93 11.72 -3.83
CA ALA A 33 8.82 13.08 -4.37
C ALA A 33 9.91 13.51 -5.38
N PRO A 34 11.23 13.25 -5.16
CA PRO A 34 12.26 13.64 -6.12
C PRO A 34 12.37 12.72 -7.34
N THR A 35 11.70 11.56 -7.32
CA THR A 35 11.81 10.56 -8.40
C THR A 35 10.77 10.75 -9.52
N GLN A 36 9.73 11.55 -9.26
CA GLN A 36 8.58 11.71 -10.16
C GLN A 36 8.40 13.19 -10.52
N ASN A 37 8.06 13.46 -11.79
CA ASN A 37 7.64 14.80 -12.20
C ASN A 37 6.19 15.05 -11.78
N ILE A 38 5.94 16.20 -11.14
CA ILE A 38 4.59 16.59 -10.75
C ILE A 38 3.81 16.94 -12.02
N THR A 39 2.75 16.17 -12.28
CA THR A 39 1.87 16.34 -13.44
C THR A 39 0.41 16.41 -12.99
N GLN A 40 -0.44 17.01 -13.81
CA GLN A 40 -1.87 17.11 -13.54
C GLN A 40 -2.52 15.72 -13.65
N GLY A 41 -3.25 15.28 -12.62
CA GLY A 41 -3.89 13.96 -12.55
C GLY A 41 -3.06 12.87 -11.85
N MET A 42 -1.92 13.23 -11.27
CA MET A 42 -1.07 12.31 -10.49
C MET A 42 -1.79 11.73 -9.26
N ASP A 43 -2.76 12.46 -8.70
CA ASP A 43 -3.62 12.01 -7.60
C ASP A 43 -4.40 10.75 -7.96
N HIS A 44 -4.96 10.71 -9.17
CA HIS A 44 -5.75 9.56 -9.63
C HIS A 44 -4.89 8.31 -9.76
N THR A 45 -3.70 8.45 -10.35
CA THR A 45 -2.75 7.35 -10.52
C THR A 45 -2.30 6.80 -9.17
N ILE A 46 -1.89 7.67 -8.23
CA ILE A 46 -1.43 7.25 -6.90
C ILE A 46 -2.54 6.55 -6.10
N ILE A 47 -3.78 7.05 -6.18
CA ILE A 47 -4.92 6.42 -5.47
C ILE A 47 -5.18 5.01 -6.01
N ILE A 48 -5.13 4.82 -7.34
CA ILE A 48 -5.32 3.50 -7.95
C ILE A 48 -4.21 2.55 -7.52
N GLU A 49 -2.95 2.98 -7.58
CA GLU A 49 -1.80 2.15 -7.16
C GLU A 49 -1.89 1.75 -5.68
N ALA A 50 -2.24 2.70 -4.80
CA ALA A 50 -2.45 2.43 -3.38
C ALA A 50 -3.57 1.40 -3.16
N PHE A 51 -4.66 1.49 -3.92
CA PHE A 51 -5.76 0.54 -3.84
C PHE A 51 -5.34 -0.87 -4.29
N LEU A 52 -4.59 -0.97 -5.39
CA LEU A 52 -4.06 -2.24 -5.88
C LEU A 52 -3.15 -2.92 -4.84
N ILE A 53 -2.26 -2.16 -4.22
CA ILE A 53 -1.35 -2.63 -3.17
C ILE A 53 -2.13 -3.20 -1.98
N VAL A 54 -3.17 -2.49 -1.52
CA VAL A 54 -4.00 -2.93 -0.38
C VAL A 54 -4.81 -4.18 -0.75
N ILE A 55 -5.32 -4.28 -1.97
CA ILE A 55 -6.06 -5.46 -2.45
C ILE A 55 -5.13 -6.68 -2.52
N ILE A 56 -3.93 -6.52 -3.07
CA ILE A 56 -2.93 -7.60 -3.13
C ILE A 56 -2.63 -8.11 -1.72
N GLY A 57 -2.44 -7.18 -0.78
CA GLY A 57 -2.11 -7.52 0.61
C GLY A 57 -3.24 -8.20 1.37
N GLY A 58 -4.49 -7.84 1.08
CA GLY A 58 -5.68 -8.26 1.78
C GLY A 58 -6.20 -7.16 2.71
N LEU A 59 -7.50 -6.85 2.57
CA LEU A 59 -8.17 -5.81 3.36
C LEU A 59 -8.03 -6.07 4.86
N GLY A 60 -7.47 -5.10 5.58
CA GLY A 60 -7.31 -5.15 7.05
C GLY A 60 -6.05 -5.83 7.56
N ASN A 61 -5.16 -6.34 6.70
CA ASN A 61 -3.88 -6.93 7.10
C ASN A 61 -2.69 -6.03 6.73
N ILE A 62 -2.09 -5.37 7.73
CA ILE A 62 -0.94 -4.46 7.55
C ILE A 62 0.28 -5.19 6.97
N TRP A 63 0.57 -6.41 7.44
CA TRP A 63 1.68 -7.22 6.94
C TRP A 63 1.46 -7.67 5.50
N GLY A 64 0.20 -7.93 5.15
CA GLY A 64 -0.20 -8.22 3.77
C GLY A 64 0.06 -7.03 2.87
N ALA A 65 -0.38 -5.84 3.27
CA ALA A 65 -0.17 -4.60 2.51
C ALA A 65 1.32 -4.28 2.33
N LEU A 66 2.16 -4.52 3.34
CA LEU A 66 3.61 -4.35 3.24
C LEU A 66 4.23 -5.26 2.16
N LEU A 67 3.88 -6.55 2.16
CA LEU A 67 4.33 -7.48 1.11
C LEU A 67 3.75 -7.12 -0.26
N GLY A 68 2.49 -6.69 -0.32
CA GLY A 68 1.86 -6.22 -1.55
C GLY A 68 2.60 -5.02 -2.16
N ALA A 69 2.99 -4.05 -1.32
CA ALA A 69 3.76 -2.88 -1.74
C ALA A 69 5.15 -3.27 -2.27
N LEU A 70 5.80 -4.26 -1.64
CA LEU A 70 7.09 -4.78 -2.06
C LEU A 70 7.00 -5.47 -3.44
N ILE A 71 5.99 -6.33 -3.64
CA ILE A 71 5.77 -7.02 -4.93
C ILE A 71 5.45 -6.00 -6.02
N PHE A 72 4.59 -5.03 -5.71
CA PHE A 72 4.22 -3.97 -6.65
C PHE A 72 5.46 -3.17 -7.07
N GLY A 73 6.22 -2.65 -6.11
CA GLY A 73 7.43 -1.86 -6.39
C GLY A 73 8.52 -2.65 -7.12
N LEU A 74 8.69 -3.94 -6.81
CA LEU A 74 9.63 -4.79 -7.52
C LEU A 74 9.20 -5.03 -8.97
N THR A 75 7.90 -5.26 -9.19
CA THR A 75 7.35 -5.48 -10.53
C THR A 75 7.41 -4.19 -11.36
N ASP A 76 7.16 -3.04 -10.75
CA ASP A 76 7.29 -1.73 -11.39
C ASP A 76 8.74 -1.48 -11.83
N ALA A 77 9.71 -1.70 -10.92
CA ALA A 77 11.13 -1.56 -11.23
C ALA A 77 11.60 -2.51 -12.35
N ILE A 78 11.12 -3.75 -12.36
CA ILE A 78 11.40 -4.72 -13.43
C ILE A 78 10.74 -4.30 -14.74
N GLY A 79 9.50 -3.78 -14.70
CA GLY A 79 8.78 -3.28 -15.86
C GLY A 79 9.51 -2.13 -16.55
N ILE A 80 10.04 -1.20 -15.77
CA ILE A 80 10.88 -0.10 -16.25
C ILE A 80 12.16 -0.62 -16.91
N LEU A 81 12.80 -1.65 -16.35
CA LEU A 81 14.05 -2.21 -16.87
C LEU A 81 13.88 -2.98 -18.18
N VAL A 82 12.81 -3.76 -18.33
CA VAL A 82 12.61 -4.64 -19.50
C VAL A 82 11.99 -3.87 -20.67
N TRP A 83 10.89 -3.14 -20.43
CA TRP A 83 10.20 -2.37 -21.46
C TRP A 83 9.57 -1.11 -20.87
N PRO A 84 10.27 0.04 -20.88
CA PRO A 84 9.77 1.28 -20.28
C PRO A 84 8.46 1.76 -20.91
N GLN A 85 8.24 1.48 -22.20
CA GLN A 85 6.98 1.80 -22.90
C GLN A 85 5.75 1.03 -22.35
N PHE A 86 5.94 -0.13 -21.73
CA PHE A 86 4.87 -0.95 -21.14
C PHE A 86 5.03 -1.11 -19.63
N ALA A 87 5.92 -0.33 -18.99
CA ALA A 87 6.24 -0.46 -17.58
C ALA A 87 4.98 -0.39 -16.70
N ILE A 88 4.02 0.47 -17.04
CA ILE A 88 2.78 0.63 -16.30
C ILE A 88 1.90 -0.63 -16.32
N VAL A 89 2.04 -1.52 -17.31
CA VAL A 89 1.22 -2.72 -17.45
C VAL A 89 1.72 -3.85 -16.55
N PHE A 90 3.03 -3.91 -16.31
CA PHE A 90 3.67 -4.95 -15.50
C PHE A 90 3.10 -5.08 -14.08
N PRO A 91 3.02 -4.01 -13.27
CA PRO A 91 2.49 -4.11 -11.91
C PRO A 91 1.00 -4.51 -11.90
N TYR A 92 0.21 -4.07 -12.88
CA TYR A 92 -1.20 -4.46 -12.99
C TYR A 92 -1.36 -5.95 -13.34
N VAL A 93 -0.51 -6.48 -14.22
CA VAL A 93 -0.49 -7.92 -14.52
C VAL A 93 -0.10 -8.72 -13.28
N ALA A 94 0.87 -8.25 -12.50
CA ALA A 94 1.21 -8.89 -11.22
C ALA A 94 0.03 -8.89 -10.25
N VAL A 95 -0.75 -7.81 -10.15
CA VAL A 95 -1.99 -7.79 -9.35
C VAL A 95 -2.94 -8.88 -9.81
N VAL A 96 -3.21 -8.97 -11.11
CA VAL A 96 -4.10 -9.97 -11.70
C VAL A 96 -3.62 -11.39 -11.39
N ILE A 97 -2.33 -11.66 -11.55
CA ILE A 97 -1.71 -12.95 -11.22
C ILE A 97 -1.91 -13.27 -9.73
N VAL A 98 -1.56 -12.34 -8.84
CA VAL A 98 -1.67 -12.58 -7.40
C VAL A 98 -3.13 -12.85 -6.99
N LEU A 99 -4.09 -12.11 -7.55
CA LEU A 99 -5.51 -12.33 -7.29
C LEU A 99 -6.01 -13.66 -7.86
N MET A 100 -5.50 -14.10 -9.02
CA MET A 100 -5.85 -15.39 -9.61
C MET A 100 -5.41 -16.56 -8.71
N PHE A 101 -4.22 -16.46 -8.10
CA PHE A 101 -3.71 -17.49 -7.19
C PHE A 101 -4.23 -17.37 -5.75
N ARG A 102 -4.53 -16.16 -5.28
CA ARG A 102 -4.96 -15.85 -3.90
C ARG A 102 -6.03 -14.75 -3.90
N PRO A 103 -7.31 -15.08 -4.18
CA PRO A 103 -8.39 -14.09 -4.33
C PRO A 103 -8.78 -13.37 -3.02
N LYS A 104 -8.27 -13.83 -1.87
CA LYS A 104 -8.47 -13.17 -0.56
C LYS A 104 -7.28 -12.28 -0.14
N GLY A 105 -6.32 -12.05 -1.03
CA GLY A 105 -5.05 -11.38 -0.72
C GLY A 105 -3.96 -12.35 -0.25
N LEU A 106 -2.71 -11.87 -0.20
CA LEU A 106 -1.51 -12.67 0.06
C LEU A 106 -1.53 -13.29 1.47
N LEU A 107 -2.04 -12.56 2.46
CA LEU A 107 -2.19 -13.01 3.85
C LEU A 107 -3.67 -12.94 4.27
N ARG A 108 -4.10 -13.93 5.07
CA ARG A 108 -5.49 -14.03 5.55
C ARG A 108 -5.85 -12.75 6.33
N SER A 109 -6.98 -12.13 6.00
CA SER A 109 -7.51 -10.99 6.75
C SER A 109 -7.72 -11.40 8.20
N THR A 110 -7.19 -10.62 9.14
CA THR A 110 -7.25 -10.87 10.59
C THR A 110 -8.45 -10.17 11.26
N TRP A 111 -9.46 -9.77 10.47
CA TRP A 111 -10.70 -9.16 10.93
C TRP A 111 -11.91 -10.03 10.58
#